data_AF-A0A1H8AVM0-F1
#
_entry.id   AF-A0A1H8AVM0-F1
#
_cell.length_a   1.000
_cell.length_b   1.000
_cell.length_c   1.000
_cell.angle_alpha   90.00
_cell.angle_beta   90.00
_cell.angle_gamma   90.00
#
_symmetry.space_group_name_H-M   'P 1'
#
loop_
_entity.id
_entity.type
_entity.pdbx_description
1 polymer ?
#
loop_
_entity_poly.entity_id
_entity_poly.type
_entity_poly.pdbx_seq_one_letter_code
_entity_poly.pdbx_strand_id
1 'polypeptide(L)'
;MGLTSALAALIVLLVIGGADPASLQGLVLILLAVLALEVVAGLGTFVRKLSRGPSQLPRAARQAEGAPTIVVDGSNVMHWNGEPSALVLTRVVVALTARGERPHVYFDANVGYKLQDRFLNATAMAFLIGLPPARVTVADRDNPADPLLLDYAIRLGVRVLSNDRFRDWRQAYPQIAARGFLVRGRWQQGTVILDLPDVPAQAA
;
A
#
# COMPACT_ATOMS: atom_id res chain seq x y z
N MET A 1 -19.79 -4.30 38.02
CA MET A 1 -19.82 -5.62 37.35
C MET A 1 -20.22 -5.39 35.90
N GLY A 2 -19.44 -5.91 34.94
CA GLY A 2 -19.79 -5.83 33.52
C GLY A 2 -20.88 -6.83 33.16
N LEU A 3 -21.60 -6.59 32.05
CA LEU A 3 -22.70 -7.45 31.60
C LEU A 3 -22.28 -8.93 31.45
N THR A 4 -21.05 -9.16 30.96
CA THR A 4 -20.42 -10.49 30.83
C THR A 4 -20.17 -11.18 32.18
N SER A 5 -19.75 -10.42 33.21
CA SER A 5 -19.50 -10.98 34.55
C SER A 5 -20.80 -11.28 35.30
N ALA A 6 -21.87 -10.52 35.06
CA ALA A 6 -23.20 -10.82 35.59
C ALA A 6 -23.82 -12.08 34.93
N LEU A 7 -23.69 -12.23 33.61
CA LEU A 7 -24.14 -13.43 32.88
C LEU A 7 -23.39 -14.70 33.32
N ALA A 8 -22.06 -14.62 33.47
CA ALA A 8 -21.26 -15.75 33.94
C ALA A 8 -21.65 -16.17 35.37
N ALA A 9 -21.88 -15.22 36.28
CA ALA A 9 -22.30 -15.51 37.65
C ALA A 9 -23.70 -16.14 37.72
N LEU A 10 -24.64 -15.68 36.88
CA LEU A 10 -25.99 -16.23 36.79
C LEU A 10 -25.98 -17.70 36.30
N ILE A 11 -25.15 -18.01 35.32
CA ILE A 11 -24.98 -19.39 34.82
C ILE A 11 -24.44 -20.30 35.92
N VAL A 12 -23.43 -19.87 36.69
CA VAL A 12 -22.88 -20.64 37.82
C VAL A 12 -23.95 -20.89 38.89
N LEU A 13 -24.76 -19.89 39.25
CA LEU A 13 -25.84 -20.04 40.21
C LEU A 13 -26.94 -21.02 39.74
N LEU A 14 -27.28 -21.01 38.44
CA LEU A 14 -28.29 -21.91 37.87
C LEU A 14 -27.78 -23.36 37.78
N VAL A 15 -26.50 -23.57 37.50
CA VAL A 15 -25.86 -24.90 37.56
C VAL A 15 -25.91 -25.47 38.97
N ILE A 16 -25.57 -24.65 39.98
CA ILE A 16 -25.64 -25.07 41.40
C ILE A 16 -27.10 -25.32 41.82
N GLY A 17 -28.05 -24.54 41.29
CA GLY A 17 -29.49 -24.69 41.55
C GLY A 17 -30.20 -25.83 40.81
N GLY A 18 -29.48 -26.63 40.00
CA GLY A 18 -30.04 -27.78 39.29
C GLY A 18 -30.94 -27.41 38.11
N ALA A 19 -30.67 -26.29 37.44
CA ALA A 19 -31.42 -25.88 36.25
C ALA A 19 -31.34 -26.96 35.14
N ASP A 20 -32.42 -27.07 34.37
CA ASP A 20 -32.49 -28.05 33.29
C ASP A 20 -31.45 -27.74 32.18
N PRO A 21 -30.93 -28.77 31.49
CA PRO A 21 -29.86 -28.59 30.49
C PRO A 21 -30.23 -27.65 29.34
N ALA A 22 -31.51 -27.55 28.97
CA ALA A 22 -31.96 -26.70 27.86
C ALA A 22 -31.87 -25.21 28.24
N SER A 23 -32.27 -24.86 29.47
CA SER A 23 -32.10 -23.51 30.02
C SER A 23 -30.62 -23.10 30.12
N LEU A 24 -29.75 -24.03 30.52
CA LEU A 24 -28.30 -23.78 30.58
C LEU A 24 -27.68 -23.58 29.18
N GLN A 25 -28.09 -24.37 28.20
CA GLN A 25 -27.62 -24.25 26.82
C GLN A 25 -27.98 -22.90 26.21
N GLY A 26 -29.22 -22.43 26.41
CA GLY A 26 -29.66 -21.11 25.94
C GLY A 26 -28.81 -19.96 26.51
N LEU A 27 -28.51 -20.00 27.81
CA LEU A 27 -27.71 -18.97 28.47
C LEU A 27 -26.23 -18.99 28.04
N VAL A 28 -25.65 -20.18 27.84
CA VAL A 28 -24.29 -20.30 27.32
C VAL A 28 -24.18 -19.74 25.90
N LEU A 29 -25.16 -19.99 25.04
CA LEU A 29 -25.18 -19.43 23.68
C LEU A 29 -25.29 -17.90 23.70
N ILE A 30 -26.10 -17.34 24.60
CA ILE A 30 -26.21 -15.88 24.78
C ILE A 30 -24.86 -15.30 25.25
N LEU A 31 -24.18 -15.94 26.21
CA LEU A 31 -22.86 -15.51 26.68
C LEU A 31 -21.82 -15.53 25.55
N LEU A 32 -21.79 -16.58 24.73
CA LEU A 32 -20.89 -16.69 23.58
C LEU A 32 -21.18 -15.62 22.53
N ALA A 33 -22.45 -15.32 22.25
CA ALA A 33 -22.83 -14.27 21.32
C ALA A 33 -22.38 -12.87 21.80
N VAL A 34 -22.52 -12.59 23.09
CA VAL A 34 -22.04 -11.32 23.68
C VAL A 34 -20.52 -11.21 23.59
N LEU A 35 -19.78 -12.27 23.93
CA LEU A 35 -18.31 -12.31 23.79
C LEU A 35 -17.86 -12.13 22.33
N ALA A 36 -18.52 -12.78 21.39
CA ALA A 36 -18.23 -12.63 19.97
C ALA A 36 -18.45 -11.19 19.49
N LEU A 37 -19.52 -10.54 19.94
CA LEU A 37 -19.81 -9.15 19.61
C LEU A 37 -18.76 -8.19 20.19
N GLU A 38 -18.30 -8.43 21.43
CA GLU A 38 -17.22 -7.66 22.05
C GLU A 38 -15.89 -7.82 21.29
N VAL A 39 -15.56 -9.04 20.84
CA VAL A 39 -14.36 -9.29 20.02
C VAL A 39 -14.46 -8.59 18.66
N VAL A 40 -15.61 -8.64 17.99
CA VAL A 40 -15.83 -7.95 16.70
C VAL A 40 -15.76 -6.42 16.87
N ALA A 41 -16.36 -5.87 17.94
CA ALA A 41 -16.28 -4.44 18.25
C ALA A 41 -14.85 -4.01 18.62
N GLY A 42 -14.14 -4.82 19.40
CA GLY A 42 -12.73 -4.63 19.75
C GLY A 42 -11.84 -4.66 18.52
N LEU A 43 -12.07 -5.61 17.60
CA LEU A 43 -11.34 -5.71 16.35
C LEU A 43 -11.65 -4.53 15.42
N GLY A 44 -12.91 -4.12 15.31
CA GLY A 44 -13.31 -2.96 14.51
C GLY A 44 -12.72 -1.65 15.03
N THR A 45 -12.67 -1.46 16.35
CA THR A 45 -12.03 -0.28 16.96
C THR A 45 -10.50 -0.33 16.85
N PHE A 46 -9.88 -1.50 16.95
CA PHE A 46 -8.45 -1.70 16.74
C PHE A 46 -8.03 -1.44 15.29
N VAL A 47 -8.77 -1.98 14.31
CA VAL A 47 -8.59 -1.68 12.88
C VAL A 47 -8.77 -0.18 12.64
N ARG A 48 -9.79 0.45 13.23
CA ARG A 48 -10.01 1.90 13.10
C ARG A 48 -8.92 2.73 13.79
N LYS A 49 -8.27 2.23 14.82
CA LYS A 49 -7.13 2.87 15.51
C LYS A 49 -5.83 2.73 14.71
N LEU A 50 -5.66 1.61 14.00
CA LEU A 50 -4.59 1.42 13.01
C LEU A 50 -4.82 2.25 11.73
N SER A 51 -6.07 2.52 11.36
CA SER A 51 -6.42 3.35 10.20
C SER A 51 -6.57 4.85 10.53
N ARG A 52 -6.49 5.25 11.80
CA ARG A 52 -6.51 6.65 12.22
C ARG A 52 -5.08 7.15 12.39
N GLY A 53 -4.49 7.58 11.29
CA GLY A 53 -3.25 8.38 11.32
C GLY A 53 -3.44 9.68 12.12
N PRO A 54 -2.36 10.21 12.73
CA PRO A 54 -2.45 11.36 13.61
C PRO A 54 -2.67 12.67 12.85
N SER A 55 -3.30 13.59 13.57
CA SER A 55 -3.21 15.05 13.49
C SER A 55 -3.82 15.83 12.32
N GLN A 56 -4.58 16.85 12.74
CA GLN A 56 -5.12 17.91 11.91
C GLN A 56 -4.02 18.88 11.51
N LEU A 57 -3.22 18.50 10.51
CA LEU A 57 -2.28 19.44 9.91
C LEU A 57 -3.01 20.40 8.94
N PRO A 58 -2.53 21.66 8.80
CA PRO A 58 -3.05 22.62 7.83
C PRO A 58 -3.08 22.03 6.41
N ARG A 59 -4.04 22.45 5.56
CA ARG A 59 -4.27 21.87 4.22
C ARG A 59 -3.01 21.77 3.34
N ALA A 60 -2.08 22.73 3.45
CA ALA A 60 -0.79 22.69 2.75
C ALA A 60 0.15 21.58 3.28
N ALA A 61 0.20 21.37 4.58
CA ALA A 61 0.95 20.27 5.20
C ALA A 61 0.30 18.90 4.93
N ARG A 62 -1.04 18.80 4.89
CA ARG A 62 -1.73 17.58 4.41
C ARG A 62 -1.46 17.27 2.93
N GLN A 63 -1.38 18.30 2.09
CA GLN A 63 -0.99 18.12 0.69
C GLN A 63 0.46 17.65 0.58
N ALA A 64 1.36 18.17 1.42
CA ALA A 64 2.74 17.70 1.50
C ALA A 64 2.88 16.27 2.07
N GLU A 65 2.06 15.88 3.07
CA GLU A 65 2.00 14.51 3.60
C GLU A 65 1.40 13.51 2.61
N GLY A 66 0.47 13.94 1.77
CA GLY A 66 -0.13 13.12 0.72
C GLY A 66 0.72 13.01 -0.55
N ALA A 67 1.61 13.97 -0.79
CA ALA A 67 2.44 14.05 -2.00
C ALA A 67 3.39 12.85 -2.11
N PRO A 68 3.62 12.32 -3.32
CA PRO A 68 4.60 11.25 -3.53
C PRO A 68 6.00 11.67 -3.08
N THR A 69 6.78 10.71 -2.58
CA THR A 69 8.20 10.92 -2.24
C THR A 69 9.15 10.29 -3.27
N ILE A 70 8.59 9.41 -4.11
CA ILE A 70 9.31 8.71 -5.16
C ILE A 70 8.35 8.41 -6.32
N VAL A 71 8.84 8.59 -7.54
CA VAL A 71 8.17 8.17 -8.77
C VAL A 71 8.74 6.82 -9.19
N VAL A 72 7.89 5.90 -9.62
CA VAL A 72 8.31 4.57 -10.05
C VAL A 72 7.93 4.38 -11.51
N ASP A 73 8.90 3.99 -12.31
CA ASP A 73 8.68 3.51 -13.68
C ASP A 73 8.20 2.05 -13.61
N GLY A 74 6.88 1.87 -13.56
CA GLY A 74 6.26 0.57 -13.41
C GLY A 74 6.47 -0.35 -14.62
N SER A 75 6.52 0.23 -15.82
CA SER A 75 6.83 -0.49 -17.06
C SER A 75 8.23 -1.09 -17.02
N ASN A 76 9.24 -0.36 -16.54
CA ASN A 76 10.59 -0.91 -16.38
C ASN A 76 10.68 -1.92 -15.23
N VAL A 77 10.09 -1.58 -14.08
CA VAL A 77 10.23 -2.38 -12.84
C VAL A 77 9.63 -3.77 -13.00
N MET A 78 8.49 -3.91 -13.68
CA MET A 78 7.86 -5.22 -13.85
C MET A 78 8.71 -6.22 -14.65
N HIS A 79 9.76 -5.77 -15.34
CA HIS A 79 10.68 -6.62 -16.10
C HIS A 79 11.96 -7.02 -15.34
N TRP A 80 12.11 -6.66 -14.05
CA TRP A 80 13.36 -6.92 -13.33
C TRP A 80 13.71 -8.41 -13.13
N ASN A 81 12.75 -9.33 -13.32
CA ASN A 81 12.98 -10.77 -13.33
C ASN A 81 12.94 -11.38 -14.75
N GLY A 82 13.05 -10.56 -15.81
CA GLY A 82 12.95 -10.98 -17.21
C GLY A 82 11.57 -10.68 -17.79
N GLU A 83 10.63 -11.59 -17.61
CA GLU A 83 9.26 -11.44 -18.11
C GLU A 83 8.45 -10.43 -17.29
N PRO A 84 7.51 -9.68 -17.90
CA PRO A 84 6.58 -8.81 -17.19
C PRO A 84 5.92 -9.52 -16.00
N SER A 85 6.08 -8.97 -14.80
CA SER A 85 5.54 -9.55 -13.59
C SER A 85 4.92 -8.52 -12.66
N ALA A 86 3.59 -8.62 -12.50
CA ALA A 86 2.87 -7.85 -11.48
C ALA A 86 3.39 -8.16 -10.07
N LEU A 87 3.83 -9.40 -9.81
CA LEU A 87 4.39 -9.80 -8.53
C LEU A 87 5.65 -8.98 -8.19
N VAL A 88 6.58 -8.86 -9.13
CA VAL A 88 7.82 -8.08 -8.93
C VAL A 88 7.49 -6.63 -8.62
N LEU A 89 6.60 -6.03 -9.40
CA LEU A 89 6.17 -4.66 -9.19
C LEU A 89 5.49 -4.44 -7.83
N THR A 90 4.55 -5.32 -7.46
CA THR A 90 3.90 -5.27 -6.14
C THR A 90 4.90 -5.39 -5.00
N ARG A 91 5.91 -6.26 -5.14
CA ARG A 91 6.98 -6.40 -4.13
C ARG A 91 7.83 -5.13 -4.02
N VAL A 92 8.11 -4.45 -5.13
CA VAL A 92 8.81 -3.16 -5.12
C VAL A 92 7.98 -2.10 -4.42
N VAL A 93 6.68 -1.99 -4.72
CA VAL A 93 5.76 -1.06 -4.06
C VAL A 93 5.69 -1.32 -2.55
N VAL A 94 5.59 -2.59 -2.13
CA VAL A 94 5.60 -2.98 -0.72
C VAL A 94 6.92 -2.61 -0.05
N ALA A 95 8.06 -2.88 -0.71
CA ALA A 95 9.38 -2.54 -0.17
C ALA A 95 9.57 -1.03 0.00
N LEU A 96 9.11 -0.22 -0.96
CA LEU A 96 9.12 1.24 -0.86
C LEU A 96 8.24 1.73 0.30
N THR A 97 7.01 1.23 0.37
CA THR A 97 6.05 1.63 1.41
C THR A 97 6.54 1.24 2.81
N ALA A 98 7.16 0.07 2.97
CA ALA A 98 7.75 -0.38 4.22
C ALA A 98 8.94 0.51 4.67
N ARG A 99 9.63 1.17 3.73
CA ARG A 99 10.68 2.16 4.00
C ARG A 99 10.12 3.58 4.27
N GLY A 100 8.80 3.73 4.34
CA GLY A 100 8.14 5.03 4.55
C GLY A 100 8.00 5.88 3.28
N GLU A 101 8.38 5.35 2.12
CA GLU A 101 8.20 6.04 0.85
C GLU A 101 6.72 6.01 0.42
N ARG A 102 6.31 7.02 -0.34
CA ARG A 102 4.97 7.14 -0.93
C ARG A 102 5.13 7.07 -2.45
N PRO A 103 5.10 5.87 -3.06
CA PRO A 103 5.35 5.71 -4.48
C PRO A 103 4.16 6.21 -5.32
N HIS A 104 4.47 6.89 -6.42
CA HIS A 104 3.55 7.12 -7.53
C HIS A 104 4.06 6.39 -8.77
N VAL A 105 3.25 5.49 -9.33
CA VAL A 105 3.69 4.56 -10.38
C VAL A 105 3.17 5.01 -11.74
N TYR A 106 4.08 5.15 -12.69
CA TYR A 106 3.79 5.44 -14.09
C TYR A 106 3.93 4.18 -14.93
N PHE A 107 3.08 4.07 -15.95
CA PHE A 107 3.06 2.95 -16.89
C PHE A 107 2.86 3.44 -18.32
N ASP A 108 3.40 2.67 -19.27
CA ASP A 108 3.05 2.82 -20.68
C ASP A 108 1.61 2.38 -20.96
N ALA A 109 1.05 2.87 -22.06
CA ALA A 109 -0.28 2.53 -22.54
C ALA A 109 -0.51 1.02 -22.76
N ASN A 110 0.57 0.25 -22.99
CA ASN A 110 0.50 -1.19 -23.27
C ASN A 110 0.66 -2.09 -22.04
N VAL A 111 0.80 -1.53 -20.84
CA VAL A 111 1.10 -2.31 -19.62
C VAL A 111 0.08 -3.43 -19.37
N GLY A 112 -1.21 -3.15 -19.60
CA GLY A 112 -2.27 -4.12 -19.35
C GLY A 112 -2.11 -5.38 -20.21
N TYR A 113 -1.76 -5.22 -21.48
CA TYR A 113 -1.55 -6.33 -22.39
C TYR A 113 -0.33 -7.15 -22.01
N LYS A 114 0.74 -6.50 -21.54
CA LYS A 114 1.95 -7.18 -21.07
C LYS A 114 1.71 -8.02 -19.80
N LEU A 115 0.77 -7.64 -18.94
CA LEU A 115 0.53 -8.31 -17.65
C LEU A 115 -0.69 -9.24 -17.61
N GLN A 116 -1.74 -8.96 -18.38
CA GLN A 116 -3.05 -9.60 -18.29
C GLN A 116 -3.69 -9.87 -19.67
N ASP A 117 -2.93 -9.68 -20.77
CA ASP A 117 -3.39 -9.87 -22.15
C ASP A 117 -4.67 -9.05 -22.51
N ARG A 118 -4.86 -7.91 -21.84
CA ARG A 118 -5.99 -7.00 -22.08
C ARG A 118 -5.66 -5.58 -21.66
N PHE A 119 -6.39 -4.60 -22.20
CA PHE A 119 -6.27 -3.22 -21.74
C PHE A 119 -6.64 -3.08 -20.25
N LEU A 120 -5.80 -2.37 -19.50
CA LEU A 120 -6.03 -2.01 -18.10
C LEU A 120 -5.84 -0.50 -17.94
N ASN A 121 -6.84 0.15 -17.35
CA ASN A 121 -6.75 1.57 -16.98
C ASN A 121 -6.02 1.75 -15.63
N ALA A 122 -5.77 3.00 -15.25
CA ALA A 122 -5.07 3.33 -14.01
C ALA A 122 -5.74 2.73 -12.76
N THR A 123 -7.07 2.73 -12.68
CA THR A 123 -7.81 2.14 -11.55
C THR A 123 -7.59 0.64 -11.43
N ALA A 124 -7.66 -0.09 -12.55
CA ALA A 124 -7.41 -1.53 -12.59
C ALA A 124 -5.95 -1.87 -12.23
N MET A 125 -5.00 -1.09 -12.76
CA MET A 125 -3.58 -1.21 -12.42
C MET A 125 -3.32 -0.94 -10.94
N ALA A 126 -3.97 0.09 -10.37
CA ALA A 126 -3.85 0.43 -8.96
C ALA A 126 -4.34 -0.70 -8.05
N PHE A 127 -5.47 -1.32 -8.39
CA PHE A 127 -5.97 -2.50 -7.67
C PHE A 127 -4.99 -3.67 -7.77
N LEU A 128 -4.43 -3.94 -8.96
CA LEU A 128 -3.49 -5.03 -9.20
C LEU A 128 -2.23 -4.93 -8.33
N ILE A 129 -1.71 -3.72 -8.12
CA ILE A 129 -0.46 -3.48 -7.38
C ILE A 129 -0.66 -3.03 -5.93
N GLY A 130 -1.92 -2.91 -5.47
CA GLY A 130 -2.26 -2.53 -4.11
C GLY A 130 -2.00 -1.06 -3.78
N LEU A 131 -2.16 -0.14 -4.75
CA LEU A 131 -2.06 1.30 -4.55
C LEU A 131 -3.42 2.00 -4.70
N PRO A 132 -3.59 3.20 -4.09
CA PRO A 132 -4.72 4.06 -4.40
C PRO A 132 -4.66 4.50 -5.88
N PRO A 133 -5.80 4.61 -6.60
CA PRO A 133 -5.82 5.05 -7.99
C PRO A 133 -5.14 6.41 -8.23
N ALA A 134 -5.20 7.31 -7.25
CA ALA A 134 -4.51 8.61 -7.31
C ALA A 134 -2.98 8.52 -7.34
N ARG A 135 -2.39 7.35 -7.05
CA ARG A 135 -0.95 7.07 -7.07
C ARG A 135 -0.51 6.25 -8.29
N VAL A 136 -1.38 6.10 -9.27
CA VAL A 136 -1.10 5.36 -10.50
C VAL A 136 -1.48 6.20 -11.70
N THR A 137 -0.58 6.24 -12.68
CA THR A 137 -0.83 6.89 -13.96
C THR A 137 -0.46 5.91 -15.06
N VAL A 138 -1.40 5.69 -15.98
CA VAL A 138 -1.16 4.96 -17.22
C VAL A 138 -1.16 6.00 -18.32
N ALA A 139 -0.05 6.08 -19.06
CA ALA A 139 0.11 7.02 -20.14
C ALA A 139 -0.83 6.69 -21.31
N ASP A 140 -1.21 7.72 -22.06
CA ASP A 140 -2.00 7.55 -23.28
C ASP A 140 -1.14 6.97 -24.41
N ARG A 141 -1.76 6.34 -25.41
CA ARG A 141 -1.02 5.72 -26.52
C ARG A 141 -0.13 6.73 -27.28
N ASP A 142 -0.61 7.96 -27.44
CA ASP A 142 0.05 9.00 -28.22
C ASP A 142 1.04 9.83 -27.39
N ASN A 143 1.11 9.58 -26.08
CA ASN A 143 1.96 10.33 -25.16
C ASN A 143 2.83 9.38 -24.32
N PRO A 144 4.14 9.27 -24.60
CA PRO A 144 5.01 8.33 -23.89
C PRO A 144 5.00 8.54 -22.36
N ALA A 145 5.22 7.46 -21.59
CA ALA A 145 5.25 7.54 -20.14
C ALA A 145 6.50 8.28 -19.62
N ASP A 146 7.64 8.15 -20.30
CA ASP A 146 8.92 8.71 -19.83
C ASP A 146 8.90 10.24 -19.64
N PRO A 147 8.45 11.07 -20.60
CA PRO A 147 8.36 12.51 -20.37
C PRO A 147 7.39 12.85 -19.24
N LEU A 148 6.26 12.16 -19.17
CA LEU A 148 5.25 12.39 -18.13
C LEU A 148 5.78 12.11 -16.72
N LEU A 149 6.48 10.98 -16.54
CA LEU A 149 7.03 10.60 -15.24
C LEU A 149 8.22 11.51 -14.86
N LEU A 150 9.07 11.88 -15.82
CA LEU A 150 10.21 12.76 -15.60
C LEU A 150 9.76 14.20 -15.25
N ASP A 151 8.81 14.76 -16.01
CA ASP A 151 8.20 16.06 -15.71
C ASP A 151 7.58 16.08 -14.30
N TYR A 152 6.88 15.02 -13.94
CA TYR A 152 6.26 14.91 -12.62
C TYR A 152 7.31 14.84 -11.50
N ALA A 153 8.34 14.01 -11.67
CA ALA A 153 9.42 13.88 -10.70
C ALA A 153 10.18 15.19 -10.50
N ILE A 154 10.51 15.89 -11.60
CA ILE A 154 11.23 17.16 -11.57
C ILE A 154 10.39 18.25 -10.91
N ARG A 155 9.11 18.38 -11.28
CA ARG A 155 8.22 19.39 -10.69
C ARG A 155 8.07 19.23 -9.17
N LEU A 156 8.08 17.99 -8.68
CA LEU A 156 7.97 17.70 -7.24
C LEU A 156 9.32 17.60 -6.52
N GLY A 157 10.45 17.66 -7.25
CA GLY A 157 11.78 17.50 -6.67
C GLY A 157 12.00 16.12 -6.06
N VAL A 158 11.36 15.08 -6.60
CA VAL A 158 11.45 13.70 -6.10
C VAL A 158 12.30 12.82 -7.01
N ARG A 159 12.72 11.68 -6.47
CA ARG A 159 13.56 10.70 -7.16
C ARG A 159 12.72 9.78 -8.04
N VAL A 160 13.35 9.17 -9.04
CA VAL A 160 12.74 8.18 -9.95
C VAL A 160 13.38 6.82 -9.71
N LEU A 161 12.56 5.80 -9.46
CA LEU A 161 12.98 4.40 -9.44
C LEU A 161 12.82 3.80 -10.84
N SER A 162 13.94 3.57 -11.52
CA SER A 162 14.02 2.84 -12.79
C SER A 162 15.45 2.33 -13.00
N ASN A 163 15.59 1.19 -13.70
CA ASN A 163 16.88 0.73 -14.20
C ASN A 163 17.18 1.26 -15.61
N ASP A 164 16.20 1.89 -16.27
CA ASP A 164 16.45 2.59 -17.52
C ASP A 164 17.35 3.82 -17.28
N ARG A 165 18.14 4.15 -18.29
CA ARG A 165 18.96 5.37 -18.33
C ARG A 165 18.27 6.51 -19.09
N PHE A 166 17.05 6.29 -19.59
CA PHE A 166 16.24 7.25 -20.34
C PHE A 166 17.07 7.93 -21.44
N ARG A 167 17.75 7.11 -22.26
CA ARG A 167 18.85 7.60 -23.11
C ARG A 167 18.40 8.67 -24.09
N ASP A 168 17.21 8.49 -24.65
CA ASP A 168 16.61 9.35 -25.66
C ASP A 168 16.11 10.68 -25.07
N TRP A 169 15.86 10.70 -23.76
CA TRP A 169 15.32 11.84 -23.02
C TRP A 169 16.40 12.69 -22.33
N ARG A 170 17.66 12.25 -22.30
CA ARG A 170 18.76 12.95 -21.60
C ARG A 170 18.99 14.39 -22.04
N GLN A 171 18.75 14.73 -23.31
CA GLN A 171 18.91 16.09 -23.80
C GLN A 171 17.82 17.04 -23.27
N ALA A 172 16.58 16.55 -23.17
CA ALA A 172 15.45 17.31 -22.64
C ALA A 172 15.47 17.36 -21.10
N TYR A 173 16.01 16.33 -20.45
CA TYR A 173 15.98 16.13 -19.00
C TYR A 173 17.38 15.93 -18.42
N PRO A 174 18.20 16.98 -18.30
CA PRO A 174 19.56 16.88 -17.77
C PRO A 174 19.61 16.37 -16.32
N GLN A 175 18.51 16.46 -15.57
CA GLN A 175 18.37 15.94 -14.21
C GLN A 175 18.59 14.42 -14.13
N ILE A 176 18.39 13.68 -15.24
CA ILE A 176 18.72 12.25 -15.33
C ILE A 176 20.18 11.98 -14.95
N ALA A 177 21.09 12.90 -15.27
CA ALA A 177 22.52 12.78 -14.94
C ALA A 177 22.85 13.22 -13.50
N ALA A 178 21.91 13.87 -12.80
CA ALA A 178 22.14 14.33 -11.44
C ALA A 178 22.24 13.14 -10.47
N ARG A 179 23.24 13.18 -9.59
CA ARG A 179 23.45 12.14 -8.58
C ARG A 179 22.23 12.03 -7.67
N GLY A 180 21.68 10.83 -7.55
CA GLY A 180 20.56 10.53 -6.66
C GLY A 180 19.18 10.81 -7.24
N PHE A 181 19.07 11.40 -8.44
CA PHE A 181 17.78 11.55 -9.12
C PHE A 181 17.23 10.20 -9.57
N LEU A 182 18.05 9.40 -10.26
CA LEU A 182 17.73 8.00 -10.56
C LEU A 182 18.16 7.09 -9.41
N VAL A 183 17.19 6.35 -8.89
CA VAL A 183 17.36 5.26 -7.94
C VAL A 183 17.24 3.96 -8.73
N ARG A 184 18.15 3.02 -8.46
CA ARG A 184 18.15 1.70 -9.08
C ARG A 184 17.69 0.64 -8.09
N GLY A 185 17.37 -0.52 -8.63
CA GLY A 185 17.10 -1.69 -7.83
C GLY A 185 17.33 -2.96 -8.61
N ARG A 186 17.19 -4.09 -7.92
CA ARG A 186 17.34 -5.41 -8.52
C ARG A 186 16.41 -6.40 -7.85
N TRP A 187 16.02 -7.39 -8.64
CA TRP A 187 15.33 -8.58 -8.17
C TRP A 187 16.33 -9.70 -7.94
N GLN A 188 16.34 -10.30 -6.75
CA GLN A 188 17.17 -11.46 -6.42
C GLN A 188 16.35 -12.48 -5.63
N GLN A 189 16.11 -13.65 -6.22
CA GLN A 189 15.51 -14.81 -5.55
C GLN A 189 14.24 -14.50 -4.73
N GLY A 190 13.31 -13.70 -5.27
CA GLY A 190 12.07 -13.34 -4.56
C GLY A 190 12.16 -12.07 -3.72
N THR A 191 13.36 -11.47 -3.61
CA THR A 191 13.62 -10.27 -2.81
C THR A 191 13.95 -9.07 -3.70
N VAL A 192 13.44 -7.91 -3.31
CA VAL A 192 13.77 -6.62 -3.93
C VAL A 192 14.90 -5.97 -3.16
N ILE A 193 15.94 -5.55 -3.86
CA ILE A 193 17.02 -4.76 -3.28
C ILE A 193 17.02 -3.39 -3.97
N LEU A 194 16.86 -2.33 -3.19
CA LEU A 194 16.78 -0.95 -3.67
C LEU A 194 18.04 -0.19 -3.27
N ASP A 195 18.61 0.55 -4.20
CA ASP A 195 19.78 1.40 -3.97
C ASP A 195 19.32 2.78 -3.48
N LEU A 196 18.46 2.79 -2.46
CA LEU A 196 17.99 3.98 -1.76
C LEU A 196 18.94 4.27 -0.60
N PRO A 197 19.40 5.51 -0.39
CA PRO A 197 20.00 5.88 0.88
C PRO A 197 19.00 5.60 2.00
N ASP A 198 19.48 5.11 3.13
CA ASP A 198 18.62 4.93 4.30
C ASP A 198 18.03 6.28 4.69
N VAL A 199 16.71 6.31 4.83
CA VAL A 199 16.06 7.44 5.48
C VAL A 199 16.60 7.38 6.92
N PRO A 200 17.37 8.38 7.40
CA PRO A 200 17.75 8.39 8.80
C PRO A 200 16.45 8.27 9.60
N ALA A 201 16.41 7.33 10.54
CA ALA A 201 15.32 7.19 11.50
C ALA A 201 15.24 8.52 12.27
N GLN A 202 14.54 9.51 11.73
CA GLN A 202 14.35 10.80 12.37
C GLN A 202 13.36 10.57 13.49
N ALA A 203 13.94 10.51 14.69
CA ALA A 203 13.47 11.08 15.94
C ALA A 203 11.93 11.15 16.10
N ALA A 204 11.43 10.26 16.97
CA ALA A 204 10.18 10.43 17.68
C ALA A 204 10.12 11.76 18.43
#